data_AF-A0A669B6L4-F1
#
_entry.id   AF-A0A669B6L4-F1
#
_cell.length_a   1.000
_cell.length_b   1.000
_cell.length_c   1.000
_cell.angle_alpha   90.00
_cell.angle_beta   90.00
_cell.angle_gamma   90.00
#
_symmetry.space_group_name_H-M   'P 1'
#
loop_
_entity.id
_entity.type
_entity.pdbx_description
1 polymer ?
#
loop_
_entity_poly.entity_id
_entity_poly.type
_entity_poly.pdbx_seq_one_letter_code
_entity_poly.pdbx_strand_id
1 'polypeptide(L)'
;MCVSQWSTLCSSVVLLCLLCSSASSQSERTGFIGDEVLLPCVYSEKLSEPVKAFWRDKDDKVVLDIIDSREDKIDPKFKGRVVSFPDQYKTGNLSILIKDLRADDAGPYECDIPKVDYQNKMTLNVTEKPAVKITTPHPEPPTTRGAAVTTSKHHLSLLSAPLFVLLSSLK
;
A
#
# COMPACT_ATOMS: atom_id res chain seq x y z
N MET A 1 -59.23 -19.68 0.20
CA MET A 1 -58.25 -18.84 -0.52
C MET A 1 -57.05 -18.57 0.41
N CYS A 2 -56.10 -19.52 0.57
CA CYS A 2 -54.96 -19.34 1.50
C CYS A 2 -53.72 -20.09 1.00
N VAL A 3 -53.33 -19.92 -0.27
CA VAL A 3 -52.14 -20.61 -0.83
C VAL A 3 -51.26 -19.68 -1.67
N SER A 4 -51.37 -18.35 -1.53
CA SER A 4 -50.67 -17.40 -2.41
C SER A 4 -49.82 -16.34 -1.71
N GLN A 5 -49.72 -16.34 -0.38
CA GLN A 5 -48.91 -15.34 0.33
C GLN A 5 -47.41 -15.72 0.40
N TRP A 6 -47.11 -17.01 0.61
CA TRP A 6 -45.76 -17.59 0.61
C TRP A 6 -45.03 -17.57 -0.75
N SER A 7 -45.75 -17.69 -1.87
CA SER A 7 -45.17 -17.67 -3.22
C SER A 7 -44.70 -16.27 -3.63
N THR A 8 -45.42 -15.23 -3.21
CA THR A 8 -45.08 -13.83 -3.52
C THR A 8 -43.84 -13.36 -2.73
N LEU A 9 -43.70 -13.80 -1.47
CA LEU A 9 -42.50 -13.56 -0.64
C LEU A 9 -41.26 -14.25 -1.21
N CYS A 10 -41.43 -15.45 -1.77
CA CYS A 10 -40.33 -16.19 -2.41
C CYS A 10 -39.88 -15.49 -3.70
N SER A 11 -40.84 -15.00 -4.50
CA SER A 11 -40.58 -14.27 -5.74
C SER A 11 -39.90 -12.91 -5.51
N SER A 12 -40.32 -12.16 -4.48
CA SER A 12 -39.70 -10.87 -4.15
C SER A 12 -38.27 -11.01 -3.61
N VAL A 13 -37.97 -12.08 -2.88
CA VAL A 13 -36.60 -12.39 -2.40
C VAL A 13 -35.69 -12.80 -3.55
N VAL A 14 -36.17 -13.61 -4.51
CA VAL A 14 -35.40 -13.96 -5.72
C VAL A 14 -35.10 -12.72 -6.56
N LEU A 15 -36.05 -11.81 -6.71
CA LEU A 15 -35.84 -10.53 -7.41
C LEU A 15 -34.86 -9.61 -6.66
N LEU A 16 -34.90 -9.58 -5.32
CA LEU A 16 -33.90 -8.88 -4.50
C LEU A 16 -32.49 -9.49 -4.64
N CYS A 17 -32.36 -10.81 -4.70
CA CYS A 17 -31.09 -11.51 -4.91
C CYS A 17 -30.52 -11.27 -6.32
N LEU A 18 -31.36 -11.15 -7.35
CA LEU A 18 -30.93 -10.75 -8.70
C LEU A 18 -30.49 -9.29 -8.76
N LEU A 19 -30.98 -8.44 -7.86
CA LEU A 19 -30.56 -7.04 -7.69
C LEU A 19 -29.32 -6.88 -6.79
N CYS A 20 -28.89 -7.93 -6.07
CA CYS A 20 -27.56 -8.03 -5.47
C CYS A 20 -26.52 -8.25 -6.58
N SER A 21 -26.43 -7.24 -7.44
CA SER A 21 -25.38 -7.04 -8.42
C SER A 21 -24.06 -7.26 -7.70
N SER A 22 -23.27 -8.19 -8.20
CA SER A 22 -21.94 -8.52 -7.73
C SER A 22 -21.13 -7.24 -7.54
N ALA A 23 -21.04 -6.78 -6.30
CA ALA A 23 -20.08 -5.76 -5.91
C ALA A 23 -18.70 -6.41 -6.11
N SER A 24 -18.13 -6.24 -7.30
CA SER A 24 -16.75 -6.60 -7.59
C SER A 24 -15.90 -5.80 -6.62
N SER A 25 -15.34 -6.48 -5.62
CA SER A 25 -14.36 -5.89 -4.71
C SER A 25 -13.08 -5.68 -5.50
N GLN A 26 -13.03 -4.61 -6.28
CA GLN A 26 -11.80 -4.19 -6.95
C GLN A 26 -10.83 -3.74 -5.87
N SER A 27 -9.62 -4.32 -5.87
CA SER A 27 -8.57 -3.89 -4.95
C SER A 27 -8.14 -2.46 -5.33
N GLU A 28 -8.01 -1.57 -4.35
CA GLU A 28 -7.53 -0.21 -4.57
C GLU A 28 -6.19 0.00 -3.86
N ARG A 29 -5.33 0.78 -4.51
CA ARG A 29 -4.06 1.27 -3.96
C ARG A 29 -4.02 2.78 -4.10
N THR A 30 -3.51 3.46 -3.09
CA THR A 30 -3.28 4.90 -3.14
C THR A 30 -1.80 5.16 -2.97
N GLY A 31 -1.23 5.96 -3.87
CA GLY A 31 0.12 6.49 -3.78
C GLY A 31 0.11 8.00 -3.95
N PHE A 32 1.19 8.65 -3.56
CA PHE A 32 1.35 10.09 -3.72
C PHE A 32 2.34 10.41 -4.82
N ILE A 33 2.16 11.54 -5.50
CA ILE A 33 3.11 12.01 -6.52
C ILE A 33 4.52 12.10 -5.92
N GLY A 34 5.49 11.53 -6.64
CA GLY A 34 6.90 11.44 -6.26
C GLY A 34 7.26 10.30 -5.29
N ASP A 35 6.28 9.61 -4.71
CA ASP A 35 6.51 8.45 -3.84
C ASP A 35 6.62 7.14 -4.64
N GLU A 36 6.68 6.01 -3.91
CA GLU A 36 6.54 4.67 -4.46
C GLU A 36 5.28 3.98 -3.92
N VAL A 37 4.75 3.03 -4.69
CA VAL A 37 3.62 2.19 -4.28
C VAL A 37 3.89 0.73 -4.61
N LEU A 38 3.49 -0.16 -3.70
CA LEU A 38 3.51 -1.60 -3.90
C LEU A 38 2.19 -2.06 -4.52
N LEU A 39 2.27 -2.63 -5.71
CA LEU A 39 1.17 -3.34 -6.36
C LEU A 39 1.33 -4.84 -6.09
N PRO A 40 0.48 -5.44 -5.24
CA PRO A 40 0.58 -6.85 -4.90
C PRO A 40 0.15 -7.78 -6.05
N CYS A 41 0.92 -8.83 -6.28
CA CYS A 41 0.47 -9.99 -7.06
C CYS A 41 1.04 -11.24 -6.39
N VAL A 42 0.18 -11.92 -5.63
CA VAL A 42 0.58 -13.03 -4.77
C VAL A 42 -0.32 -14.22 -5.06
N TYR A 43 0.26 -15.23 -5.70
CA TYR A 43 -0.32 -16.55 -5.80
C TYR A 43 0.13 -17.35 -4.56
N SER A 44 -0.83 -17.95 -3.85
CA SER A 44 -0.59 -18.56 -2.53
C SER A 44 0.29 -19.82 -2.57
N GLU A 45 0.49 -20.40 -3.75
CA GLU A 45 1.29 -21.61 -3.93
C GLU A 45 2.60 -21.33 -4.67
N LYS A 46 3.53 -22.30 -4.61
CA LYS A 46 4.80 -22.20 -5.33
C LYS A 46 4.56 -22.32 -6.83
N LEU A 47 5.22 -21.46 -7.59
CA LEU A 47 5.22 -21.53 -9.05
C LEU A 47 6.32 -22.49 -9.52
N SER A 48 5.99 -23.31 -10.51
CA SER A 48 6.98 -24.16 -11.17
C SER A 48 7.81 -23.34 -12.15
N GLU A 49 9.13 -23.51 -12.10
CA GLU A 49 10.06 -22.81 -12.99
C GLU A 49 10.04 -23.40 -14.42
N PRO A 50 10.35 -22.61 -15.46
CA PRO A 50 10.49 -21.15 -15.41
C PRO A 50 9.16 -20.46 -15.09
N VAL A 51 9.26 -19.35 -14.35
CA VAL A 51 8.12 -18.48 -14.04
C VAL A 51 7.88 -17.53 -15.21
N LYS A 52 6.60 -17.33 -15.55
CA LYS A 52 6.13 -16.37 -16.54
C LYS A 52 4.96 -15.58 -15.95
N ALA A 53 5.03 -14.27 -16.03
CA ALA A 53 3.98 -13.36 -15.57
C ALA A 53 4.03 -12.04 -16.32
N PHE A 54 2.88 -11.37 -16.40
CA PHE A 54 2.71 -10.15 -17.17
C PHE A 54 2.00 -9.08 -16.34
N TRP A 55 2.62 -7.91 -16.24
CA TRP A 55 1.99 -6.72 -15.68
C TRP A 55 1.61 -5.73 -16.77
N ARG A 56 0.36 -5.28 -16.76
CA ARG A 56 -0.21 -4.31 -17.72
C ARG A 56 -0.84 -3.13 -17.00
N ASP A 57 -0.74 -1.94 -17.59
CA ASP A 57 -1.49 -0.77 -17.16
C ASP A 57 -2.81 -0.63 -17.94
N LYS A 58 -3.52 0.46 -17.67
CA LYS A 58 -4.81 0.80 -18.29
C LYS A 58 -4.81 0.87 -19.83
N ASP A 59 -3.65 1.09 -20.43
CA ASP A 59 -3.46 1.23 -21.88
C ASP A 59 -2.81 -0.03 -22.49
N ASP A 60 -2.82 -1.15 -21.77
CA ASP A 60 -2.13 -2.41 -22.10
C ASP A 60 -0.61 -2.24 -22.29
N LYS A 61 -0.02 -1.21 -21.68
CA LYS A 61 1.43 -1.02 -21.71
C LYS A 61 2.11 -2.05 -20.83
N VAL A 62 3.27 -2.52 -21.29
CA VAL A 62 4.09 -3.46 -20.54
C VAL A 62 4.71 -2.76 -19.33
N VAL A 63 4.11 -2.92 -18.15
CA VAL A 63 4.70 -2.43 -16.90
C VAL A 63 5.92 -3.29 -16.55
N LEU A 64 5.76 -4.61 -16.67
CA LEU A 64 6.84 -5.60 -16.57
C LEU A 64 6.40 -6.94 -17.18
N ASP A 65 7.21 -7.48 -18.10
CA ASP A 65 7.15 -8.89 -18.47
C ASP A 65 8.20 -9.68 -17.68
N ILE A 66 7.78 -10.80 -17.10
CA ILE A 66 8.67 -11.80 -16.50
C ILE A 66 8.64 -13.03 -17.41
N ILE A 67 9.79 -13.37 -17.97
CA ILE A 67 9.98 -14.53 -18.85
C ILE A 67 11.20 -15.30 -18.38
N ASP A 68 11.12 -16.62 -18.35
CA ASP A 68 12.22 -17.49 -17.90
C ASP A 68 12.76 -17.13 -16.51
N SER A 69 11.84 -16.77 -15.60
CA SER A 69 12.13 -16.30 -14.23
C SER A 69 13.00 -15.03 -14.16
N ARG A 70 13.00 -14.19 -15.21
CA ARG A 70 13.76 -12.94 -15.28
C ARG A 70 12.89 -11.80 -15.80
N GLU A 71 13.25 -10.58 -15.44
CA GLU A 71 12.69 -9.38 -16.08
C GLU A 71 13.07 -9.36 -17.57
N ASP A 72 12.10 -9.11 -18.45
CA ASP A 72 12.27 -9.13 -19.90
C ASP A 72 11.99 -7.75 -20.54
N LYS A 73 10.71 -7.33 -20.58
CA LYS A 73 10.28 -6.08 -21.23
C LYS A 73 9.64 -5.12 -20.24
N ILE A 74 9.89 -3.83 -20.48
CA ILE A 74 9.31 -2.70 -19.74
C ILE A 74 9.10 -1.55 -20.74
N ASP A 75 7.90 -0.98 -20.80
CA ASP A 75 7.58 0.22 -21.59
C ASP A 75 8.43 1.42 -21.10
N PRO A 76 8.90 2.31 -21.99
CA PRO A 76 9.69 3.48 -21.61
C PRO A 76 9.09 4.34 -20.48
N LYS A 77 7.76 4.40 -20.35
CA LYS A 77 7.05 5.07 -19.25
C LYS A 77 7.47 4.55 -17.87
N PHE A 78 7.73 3.26 -17.75
CA PHE A 78 7.98 2.55 -16.48
C PHE A 78 9.45 2.22 -16.24
N LYS A 79 10.28 2.34 -17.29
CA LYS A 79 11.71 2.02 -17.24
C LYS A 79 12.44 2.82 -16.15
N GLY A 80 13.17 2.12 -15.30
CA GLY A 80 13.92 2.71 -14.17
C GLY A 80 13.06 3.05 -12.95
N ARG A 81 11.73 2.87 -13.03
CA ARG A 81 10.79 3.14 -11.93
C ARG A 81 10.20 1.85 -11.34
N VAL A 82 10.07 0.81 -12.14
CA VAL A 82 9.58 -0.50 -11.69
C VAL A 82 10.69 -1.29 -11.03
N VAL A 83 10.38 -1.86 -9.86
CA VAL A 83 11.25 -2.83 -9.15
C VAL A 83 10.44 -4.07 -8.86
N SER A 84 10.98 -5.24 -9.19
CA SER A 84 10.41 -6.54 -8.85
C SER A 84 11.30 -7.31 -7.88
N PHE A 85 10.88 -8.52 -7.49
CA PHE A 85 11.56 -9.35 -6.50
C PHE A 85 11.86 -10.76 -7.06
N PRO A 86 12.91 -10.93 -7.89
CA PRO A 86 13.19 -12.20 -8.57
C PRO A 86 13.32 -13.41 -7.62
N ASP A 87 13.92 -13.22 -6.44
CA ASP A 87 14.05 -14.27 -5.42
C ASP A 87 12.70 -14.79 -4.88
N GLN A 88 11.62 -14.05 -5.11
CA GLN A 88 10.26 -14.37 -4.68
C GLN A 88 9.36 -14.93 -5.79
N TYR A 89 9.82 -14.96 -7.04
CA TYR A 89 8.99 -15.43 -8.15
C TYR A 89 8.54 -16.88 -7.95
N LYS A 90 9.45 -17.76 -7.51
CA LYS A 90 9.16 -19.17 -7.24
C LYS A 90 8.20 -19.37 -6.07
N THR A 91 8.17 -18.45 -5.11
CA THR A 91 7.26 -18.51 -3.97
C THR A 91 5.88 -17.96 -4.28
N GLY A 92 5.64 -17.53 -5.54
CA GLY A 92 4.34 -17.02 -6.00
C GLY A 92 4.15 -15.52 -5.79
N ASN A 93 5.14 -14.81 -5.26
CA ASN A 93 5.07 -13.37 -5.09
C ASN A 93 5.75 -12.65 -6.26
N LEU A 94 4.90 -12.08 -7.12
CA LEU A 94 5.23 -11.33 -8.33
C LEU A 94 4.82 -9.86 -8.19
N SER A 95 4.73 -9.37 -6.95
CA SER A 95 4.43 -7.98 -6.64
C SER A 95 5.52 -7.06 -7.22
N ILE A 96 5.13 -5.83 -7.55
CA ILE A 96 6.05 -4.81 -8.05
C ILE A 96 5.93 -3.52 -7.24
N LEU A 97 7.03 -2.78 -7.15
CA LEU A 97 7.03 -1.38 -6.75
C LEU A 97 7.08 -0.49 -7.98
N ILE A 98 6.26 0.55 -8.02
CA ILE A 98 6.40 1.66 -8.97
C ILE A 98 6.90 2.87 -8.19
N LYS A 99 8.11 3.34 -8.51
CA LYS A 99 8.76 4.52 -7.91
C LYS A 99 8.47 5.79 -8.70
N ASP A 100 8.75 6.95 -8.09
CA ASP A 100 8.58 8.26 -8.73
C ASP A 100 7.19 8.37 -9.37
N LEU A 101 6.16 8.16 -8.56
CA LEU A 101 4.78 8.14 -9.02
C LEU A 101 4.38 9.46 -9.66
N ARG A 102 3.64 9.35 -10.76
CA ARG A 102 3.14 10.46 -11.56
C ARG A 102 1.63 10.36 -11.68
N ALA A 103 0.96 11.49 -11.91
CA ALA A 103 -0.49 11.51 -12.05
C ALA A 103 -1.00 10.59 -13.19
N ASP A 104 -0.21 10.42 -14.26
CA ASP A 104 -0.53 9.55 -15.40
C ASP A 104 -0.32 8.03 -15.12
N ASP A 105 0.31 7.69 -14.00
CA ASP A 105 0.36 6.30 -13.52
C ASP A 105 -0.96 5.86 -12.89
N ALA A 106 -1.89 6.77 -12.58
CA ALA A 106 -3.19 6.41 -12.03
C ALA A 106 -4.04 5.60 -13.04
N GLY A 107 -4.80 4.64 -12.54
CA GLY A 107 -5.70 3.80 -13.32
C GLY A 107 -5.61 2.31 -12.97
N PRO A 108 -6.31 1.45 -13.72
CA PRO A 108 -6.26 0.01 -13.53
C PRO A 108 -4.90 -0.57 -13.89
N TYR A 109 -4.52 -1.60 -13.15
CA TYR A 109 -3.37 -2.46 -13.38
C TYR A 109 -3.81 -3.92 -13.28
N GLU A 110 -3.15 -4.77 -14.05
CA GLU A 110 -3.40 -6.20 -14.09
C GLU A 110 -2.08 -6.97 -14.00
N CYS A 111 -2.07 -7.99 -13.14
CA CYS A 111 -1.06 -9.03 -13.09
C CYS A 111 -1.66 -10.34 -13.57
N ASP A 112 -1.06 -10.97 -14.57
CA ASP A 112 -1.47 -12.26 -15.13
C ASP A 112 -0.35 -13.29 -14.99
N ILE A 113 -0.69 -14.49 -14.50
CA ILE A 113 0.22 -15.63 -14.35
C ILE A 113 -0.38 -16.80 -15.16
N PRO A 114 -0.09 -16.90 -16.47
CA PRO A 114 -0.83 -17.78 -17.37
C PRO A 114 -0.80 -19.27 -16.98
N LYS A 115 0.33 -19.72 -16.40
CA LYS A 115 0.57 -21.14 -16.09
C LYS A 115 -0.41 -21.70 -15.05
N VAL A 116 -0.97 -20.84 -14.21
CA VAL A 116 -1.88 -21.20 -13.11
C VAL A 116 -3.24 -20.50 -13.23
N ASP A 117 -3.53 -19.89 -14.39
CA ASP A 117 -4.78 -19.16 -14.64
C ASP A 117 -5.13 -18.15 -13.54
N TYR A 118 -4.10 -17.43 -13.06
CA TYR A 118 -4.25 -16.46 -11.99
C TYR A 118 -4.17 -15.04 -12.55
N GLN A 119 -5.19 -14.23 -12.23
CA GLN A 119 -5.23 -12.81 -12.55
C GLN A 119 -5.56 -12.00 -11.30
N ASN A 120 -4.84 -10.90 -11.12
CA ASN A 120 -5.15 -9.91 -10.10
C ASN A 120 -5.28 -8.53 -10.74
N LYS A 121 -6.45 -7.89 -10.56
CA LYS A 121 -6.73 -6.55 -11.07
C LYS A 121 -6.89 -5.59 -9.90
N MET A 122 -6.32 -4.40 -10.04
CA MET A 122 -6.44 -3.34 -9.03
C MET A 122 -6.44 -1.96 -9.66
N THR A 123 -6.94 -0.97 -8.94
CA THR A 123 -6.88 0.43 -9.34
C THR A 123 -5.84 1.16 -8.49
N LEU A 124 -4.90 1.84 -9.15
CA LEU A 124 -3.97 2.76 -8.51
C LEU A 124 -4.51 4.19 -8.59
N ASN A 125 -4.74 4.80 -7.43
CA ASN A 125 -5.04 6.21 -7.28
C ASN A 125 -3.74 6.96 -6.96
N VAL A 126 -3.44 8.01 -7.72
CA VAL A 126 -2.28 8.87 -7.48
C VAL A 126 -2.74 10.28 -7.14
N THR A 127 -2.35 10.78 -5.96
CA THR A 127 -2.78 12.10 -5.46
C THR A 127 -1.60 12.95 -4.99
N GLU A 128 -1.80 14.25 -4.81
CA GLU A 128 -0.78 15.08 -4.17
C GLU A 128 -0.67 14.76 -2.68
N LYS A 129 0.54 14.91 -2.12
CA LYS A 129 0.73 14.78 -0.68
C LYS A 129 -0.07 15.87 0.05
N PRO A 130 -0.76 15.54 1.16
CA PRO A 130 -1.34 16.56 2.01
C PRO A 130 -0.27 17.55 2.47
N ALA A 131 -0.51 18.84 2.26
CA ALA A 131 0.37 19.88 2.76
C ALA A 131 0.41 19.80 4.28
N VAL A 132 1.59 19.52 4.85
CA VAL A 132 1.81 19.63 6.29
C VAL A 132 1.69 21.10 6.64
N LYS A 133 0.60 21.48 7.31
CA LYS A 133 0.48 22.80 7.93
C LYS A 133 1.49 22.84 9.08
N ILE A 134 2.66 23.39 8.82
CA ILE A 134 3.61 23.75 9.87
C ILE A 134 2.98 24.93 10.61
N THR A 135 2.27 24.66 11.71
CA THR A 135 1.95 25.70 12.70
C THR A 135 3.26 26.06 13.37
N THR A 136 4.03 26.98 12.77
CA THR A 136 5.10 27.67 13.47
C THR A 136 4.48 28.37 14.69
N PRO A 137 4.96 28.13 15.92
CA PRO A 137 4.69 29.02 17.04
C PRO A 137 5.08 30.43 16.60
N HIS A 138 4.14 31.35 16.73
CA HIS A 138 4.32 32.77 16.49
C HIS A 138 5.61 33.28 17.17
N PRO A 139 6.50 34.02 16.47
CA PRO A 139 7.60 34.71 17.14
C PRO A 139 7.00 35.78 18.06
N GLU A 140 7.21 35.65 19.37
CA GLU A 140 6.87 36.71 20.32
C GLU A 140 7.56 38.04 19.93
N PRO A 141 6.91 39.20 20.13
CA PRO A 141 7.53 40.50 19.86
C PRO A 141 8.76 40.72 20.75
N PRO A 142 9.78 41.47 20.29
CA PRO A 142 10.95 41.76 21.09
C PRO A 142 10.57 42.64 22.29
N THR A 143 10.51 42.03 23.47
CA THR A 143 10.34 42.77 24.73
C THR A 143 11.68 43.43 25.08
N THR A 144 11.71 44.76 24.96
CA THR A 144 12.85 45.60 25.34
C THR A 144 12.78 45.95 26.82
N ARG A 145 13.77 45.52 27.60
CA ARG A 145 14.35 46.10 28.84
C ARG A 145 15.04 44.95 29.57
N GLY A 146 16.25 45.03 30.11
CA GLY A 146 17.16 46.12 30.42
C GLY A 146 18.17 45.48 31.38
N ALA A 147 19.44 45.84 31.26
CA ALA A 147 20.54 45.19 31.97
C ALA A 147 20.38 45.20 33.50
N ALA A 148 20.61 44.05 34.12
CA ALA A 148 21.11 43.95 35.49
C ALA A 148 22.03 42.74 35.61
N VAL A 149 23.31 43.02 35.85
CA VAL A 149 24.41 42.08 36.09
C VAL A 149 24.36 41.65 37.55
N THR A 150 24.29 40.36 37.89
CA THR A 150 24.93 39.82 39.12
C THR A 150 25.11 38.29 39.11
N THR A 151 26.39 37.89 39.08
CA THR A 151 27.07 36.78 39.79
C THR A 151 26.67 35.31 39.59
N SER A 152 27.68 34.57 39.10
CA SER A 152 27.91 33.13 39.18
C SER A 152 27.85 32.54 40.60
N LYS A 153 27.26 31.35 40.74
CA LYS A 153 27.62 30.34 41.75
C LYS A 153 27.28 28.93 41.23
N HIS A 154 28.33 28.12 41.10
CA HIS A 154 28.28 26.68 40.84
C HIS A 154 27.57 25.94 41.99
N HIS A 155 26.72 24.95 41.67
CA HIS A 155 26.41 23.86 42.59
C HIS A 155 26.12 22.56 41.83
N LEU A 156 26.96 21.55 42.10
CA LEU A 156 26.92 20.19 41.58
C LEU A 156 25.59 19.49 41.94
N SER A 157 25.01 18.73 41.01
CA SER A 157 23.93 17.78 41.28
C SER A 157 24.49 16.35 41.43
N LEU A 158 24.41 15.82 42.65
CA LEU A 158 24.67 14.41 42.98
C LEU A 158 23.38 13.56 42.81
N LEU A 159 23.54 12.45 42.08
CA LEU A 159 22.97 11.10 42.28
C LEU A 159 21.54 10.93 42.82
N SER A 160 20.69 10.22 42.05
CA SER A 160 20.39 8.81 42.34
C SER A 160 19.36 8.23 41.35
N ALA A 161 19.70 7.08 40.77
CA ALA A 161 18.81 6.20 40.03
C ALA A 161 18.43 5.01 40.92
N PRO A 162 17.19 4.48 40.90
CA PRO A 162 16.90 3.17 41.46
C PRO A 162 17.02 2.09 40.38
N LEU A 163 18.02 1.23 40.55
CA LEU A 163 18.07 -0.12 39.98
C LEU A 163 17.32 -1.04 40.96
N PHE A 164 16.48 -1.96 40.48
CA PHE A 164 16.73 -3.40 40.58
C PHE A 164 15.50 -4.23 40.18
N VAL A 165 15.81 -5.28 39.42
CA VAL A 165 14.98 -6.30 38.79
C VAL A 165 15.04 -7.58 39.66
N LEU A 166 14.13 -8.52 39.36
CA LEU A 166 14.09 -9.96 39.72
C LEU A 166 13.28 -10.26 41.00
N LEU A 167 12.35 -11.22 41.04
CA LEU A 167 12.45 -12.67 40.79
C LEU A 167 11.03 -13.28 40.65
N SER A 168 10.69 -14.00 39.56
CA SER A 168 10.63 -15.48 39.40
C SER A 168 9.35 -16.22 39.89
N SER A 169 8.70 -16.88 38.94
CA SER A 169 7.92 -18.15 38.91
C SER A 169 7.29 -18.75 40.19
N LEU A 170 5.98 -19.04 40.13
CA LEU A 170 5.27 -20.32 40.42
C LEU A 170 3.83 -20.06 40.90
N LYS A 171 2.82 -20.41 40.08
CA LYS A 171 1.70 -21.29 40.47
C LYS A 171 0.97 -21.78 39.23
#